data_AF-A0A511ZCL8-F1
#
_entry.id   AF-A0A511ZCL8-F1
#
_cell.length_a   1.000
_cell.length_b   1.000
_cell.length_c   1.000
_cell.angle_alpha   90.00
_cell.angle_beta   90.00
_cell.angle_gamma   90.00
#
_symmetry.space_group_name_H-M   'P 1'
#
loop_
_entity.id
_entity.type
_entity.pdbx_description
1 polymer ?
#
loop_
_entity_poly.entity_id
_entity_poly.type
_entity_poly.pdbx_seq_one_letter_code
_entity_poly.pdbx_strand_id
1 'polypeptide(L)'
;MKINNQARESLFVEVEHLTNEELNKKPSENEWSIKQVLEHLYLMEGAIAKTIQYQLSAGEDSVVGDKPIELSVNRSTKVQAPDFANPSDDFATLDELKEKLSQTHEALSAIAYNTPSDILRSKSYPHPVFGDMNLSQWIPFTAYHEMRHTEQIKEVKEKLGFN
;
A
#
# COMPACT_ATOMS: atom_id res chain seq x y z
N MET A 1 -9.17 8.89 -3.49
CA MET A 1 -8.47 9.67 -2.45
C MET A 1 -9.17 9.74 -1.10
N LYS A 2 -10.48 9.96 -0.96
CA LYS A 2 -11.10 10.04 0.39
C LYS A 2 -10.73 8.85 1.30
N ILE A 3 -10.98 7.61 0.84
CA ILE A 3 -10.64 6.40 1.62
C ILE A 3 -9.12 6.22 1.80
N ASN A 4 -8.32 6.58 0.79
CA ASN A 4 -6.86 6.54 0.87
C ASN A 4 -6.33 7.45 1.97
N ASN A 5 -6.83 8.69 2.06
CA ASN A 5 -6.41 9.64 3.09
C ASN A 5 -6.78 9.12 4.48
N GLN A 6 -7.98 8.56 4.63
CA GLN A 6 -8.42 7.97 5.91
C GLN A 6 -7.57 6.76 6.30
N ALA A 7 -7.22 5.89 5.35
CA ALA A 7 -6.33 4.76 5.60
C ALA A 7 -4.94 5.25 6.06
N ARG A 8 -4.40 6.28 5.41
CA ARG A 8 -3.09 6.85 5.73
C ARG A 8 -3.05 7.52 7.10
N GLU A 9 -4.07 8.31 7.40
CA GLU A 9 -4.24 8.94 8.71
C GLU A 9 -4.30 7.86 9.80
N SER A 10 -5.09 6.81 9.60
CA SER A 10 -5.19 5.69 10.55
C SER A 10 -3.86 4.98 10.74
N LEU A 11 -3.12 4.72 9.66
CA LEU A 11 -1.78 4.13 9.72
C LEU A 11 -0.83 4.99 10.55
N PHE A 12 -0.82 6.30 10.34
CA PHE A 12 0.07 7.22 11.06
C PHE A 12 -0.24 7.29 12.55
N VAL A 13 -1.52 7.26 12.94
CA VAL A 13 -1.93 7.17 14.35
C VAL A 13 -1.39 5.90 15.02
N GLU A 14 -1.38 4.76 14.33
CA GLU A 14 -0.89 3.50 14.92
C GLU A 14 0.62 3.50 15.23
N VAL A 15 1.39 4.35 14.54
CA VAL A 15 2.87 4.34 14.61
C VAL A 15 3.47 5.61 15.21
N GLU A 16 2.71 6.66 15.45
CA GLU A 16 3.24 8.00 15.79
C GLU A 16 4.01 8.07 17.12
N HIS A 17 3.80 7.12 18.02
CA HIS A 17 4.44 7.09 19.34
C HIS A 17 5.54 6.03 19.49
N LEU A 18 5.83 5.27 18.43
CA LEU A 18 6.85 4.23 18.47
C LEU A 18 8.25 4.84 18.40
N THR A 19 9.19 4.29 19.18
CA THR A 19 10.61 4.61 18.99
C THR A 19 11.16 3.94 17.74
N ASN A 20 12.30 4.43 17.25
CA ASN A 20 12.98 3.77 16.13
C ASN A 20 13.41 2.33 16.49
N GLU A 21 13.76 2.03 17.74
CA GLU A 21 14.06 0.64 18.11
C GLU A 21 12.81 -0.25 18.07
N GLU A 22 11.67 0.22 18.59
CA GLU A 22 10.42 -0.52 18.57
C GLU A 22 9.95 -0.80 17.14
N LEU A 23 10.03 0.22 16.29
CA LEU A 23 9.69 0.17 14.88
C LEU A 23 10.45 -0.94 14.12
N ASN A 24 11.74 -1.07 14.40
CA ASN A 24 12.63 -2.03 13.71
C ASN A 24 12.63 -3.43 14.36
N LYS A 25 12.03 -3.61 15.54
CA LYS A 25 11.98 -4.89 16.24
C LYS A 25 11.04 -5.88 15.52
N LYS A 26 11.53 -7.09 15.24
CA LYS A 26 10.74 -8.18 14.68
C LYS A 26 10.10 -9.02 15.80
N PRO A 27 8.82 -9.45 15.67
CA PRO A 27 8.20 -10.36 16.64
C PRO A 27 8.75 -11.78 16.56
N SER A 28 9.24 -12.21 15.39
CA SER A 28 9.98 -13.45 15.18
C SER A 28 10.84 -13.36 13.91
N GLU A 29 11.73 -14.32 13.68
CA GLU A 29 12.62 -14.34 12.50
C GLU A 29 11.86 -14.32 11.17
N ASN A 30 10.68 -14.97 11.13
CA ASN A 30 9.87 -15.17 9.93
C ASN A 30 8.74 -14.15 9.77
N GLU A 31 8.71 -13.12 10.60
CA GLU A 31 7.66 -12.09 10.59
C GLU A 31 8.26 -10.70 10.39
N TRP A 32 7.51 -9.84 9.70
CA TRP A 32 7.92 -8.47 9.48
C TRP A 32 7.83 -7.63 10.75
N SER A 33 8.82 -6.75 10.94
CA SER A 33 8.71 -5.63 11.87
C SER A 33 7.73 -4.57 11.35
N ILE A 34 7.36 -3.62 12.20
CA ILE A 34 6.51 -2.48 11.79
C ILE A 34 7.21 -1.67 10.69
N LYS A 35 8.53 -1.45 10.80
CA LYS A 35 9.36 -0.85 9.74
C LYS A 35 9.15 -1.54 8.40
N GLN A 36 9.23 -2.88 8.38
CA GLN A 36 9.12 -3.68 7.17
C GLN A 36 7.72 -3.61 6.57
N VAL A 37 6.68 -3.53 7.41
CA VAL A 37 5.30 -3.30 6.94
C VAL A 37 5.15 -1.92 6.30
N LEU A 38 5.65 -0.85 6.93
CA LEU A 38 5.61 0.50 6.36
C LEU A 38 6.41 0.60 5.06
N GLU A 39 7.54 -0.09 4.99
CA GLU A 39 8.37 -0.14 3.80
C GLU A 39 7.66 -0.82 2.62
N HIS A 40 7.06 -1.98 2.88
CA HIS A 40 6.24 -2.67 1.91
C HIS A 40 5.13 -1.76 1.34
N LEU A 41 4.49 -0.97 2.21
CA LEU A 41 3.40 -0.08 1.82
C LEU A 41 3.84 1.01 0.83
N TYR A 42 4.93 1.74 1.12
CA TYR A 42 5.40 2.78 0.19
C TYR A 42 5.93 2.16 -1.12
N LEU A 43 6.60 1.01 -1.06
CA LEU A 43 7.08 0.33 -2.26
C LEU A 43 5.93 -0.08 -3.18
N MET A 44 4.87 -0.66 -2.59
CA MET A 44 3.69 -1.09 -3.33
C MET A 44 2.93 0.09 -3.93
N GLU A 45 2.64 1.13 -3.13
CA GLU A 45 1.93 2.31 -3.61
C GLU A 45 2.71 3.05 -4.70
N GLY A 46 4.02 3.22 -4.54
CA GLY A 46 4.88 3.83 -5.54
C GLY A 46 4.94 3.04 -6.84
N ALA A 47 5.00 1.70 -6.77
CA ALA A 47 4.95 0.85 -7.95
C ALA A 47 3.60 0.93 -8.68
N ILE A 48 2.50 0.97 -7.93
CA ILE A 48 1.15 1.16 -8.48
C ILE A 48 1.05 2.51 -9.18
N ALA A 49 1.49 3.60 -8.55
CA ALA A 49 1.47 4.93 -9.14
C ALA A 49 2.29 4.99 -10.45
N LYS A 50 3.50 4.43 -10.45
CA LYS A 50 4.34 4.33 -11.67
C LYS A 50 3.68 3.50 -12.76
N THR A 51 3.06 2.38 -12.41
CA THR A 51 2.38 1.50 -13.37
C THR A 51 1.17 2.19 -13.99
N ILE A 52 0.37 2.91 -13.20
CA ILE A 52 -0.75 3.70 -13.71
C ILE A 52 -0.24 4.75 -14.71
N GLN A 53 0.80 5.51 -14.37
CA GLN A 53 1.39 6.51 -15.28
C GLN A 53 1.92 5.88 -16.58
N TYR A 54 2.57 4.73 -16.48
CA TYR A 54 3.03 3.99 -17.65
C TYR A 54 1.85 3.55 -18.54
N GLN A 55 0.82 2.94 -17.96
CA GLN A 55 -0.36 2.51 -18.73
C GLN A 55 -1.08 3.70 -19.38
N LEU A 56 -1.19 4.83 -18.68
CA LEU A 56 -1.78 6.04 -19.26
C LEU A 56 -1.00 6.58 -20.47
N SER A 57 0.33 6.46 -20.46
CA SER A 57 1.19 7.01 -21.53
C SER A 57 1.44 6.03 -22.69
N ALA A 58 1.52 4.73 -22.42
CA ALA A 58 1.96 3.72 -23.37
C ALA A 58 1.10 2.44 -23.39
N GLY A 59 0.12 2.32 -22.51
CA GLY A 59 -0.76 1.15 -22.43
C GLY A 59 -1.80 1.13 -23.54
N GLU A 60 -2.13 -0.06 -24.01
CA GLU A 60 -3.27 -0.27 -24.91
C GLU A 60 -4.59 -0.07 -24.15
N ASP A 61 -5.67 0.20 -24.90
CA ASP A 61 -6.99 0.27 -24.30
C ASP A 61 -7.47 -1.13 -23.91
N SER A 62 -7.92 -1.26 -22.67
CA SER A 62 -8.36 -2.53 -22.08
C SER A 62 -9.41 -2.25 -21.02
N VAL A 63 -10.66 -2.22 -21.47
CA VAL A 63 -11.83 -1.95 -20.61
C VAL A 63 -12.25 -3.23 -19.93
N VAL A 64 -12.19 -3.24 -18.60
CA VAL A 64 -12.60 -4.36 -17.76
C VAL A 64 -13.62 -3.93 -16.73
N GLY A 65 -14.49 -4.86 -16.32
CA GLY A 65 -15.46 -4.63 -15.25
C GLY A 65 -14.80 -4.45 -13.89
N ASP A 66 -15.53 -3.86 -12.95
CA ASP A 66 -15.03 -3.64 -11.59
C ASP A 66 -14.86 -4.97 -10.83
N LYS A 67 -13.80 -5.03 -10.01
CA LYS A 67 -13.46 -6.14 -9.11
C LYS A 67 -13.85 -5.83 -7.66
N PRO A 68 -14.09 -6.85 -6.81
CA PRO A 68 -14.43 -6.67 -5.39
C PRO A 68 -13.17 -6.38 -4.54
N ILE A 69 -12.52 -5.24 -4.78
CA ILE A 69 -11.23 -4.87 -4.18
C ILE A 69 -11.29 -4.70 -2.66
N GLU A 70 -12.47 -4.44 -2.10
CA GLU A 70 -12.72 -4.33 -0.66
C GLU A 70 -12.41 -5.64 0.07
N LEU A 71 -12.44 -6.79 -0.62
CA LEU A 71 -12.08 -8.09 -0.03
C LEU A 71 -10.59 -8.18 0.33
N SER A 72 -9.75 -7.23 -0.12
CA SER A 72 -8.31 -7.20 0.19
C SER A 72 -8.03 -7.05 1.70
N VAL A 73 -8.98 -6.50 2.47
CA VAL A 73 -8.87 -6.39 3.93
C VAL A 73 -8.89 -7.77 4.63
N ASN A 74 -9.38 -8.82 3.97
CA ASN A 74 -9.46 -10.15 4.56
C ASN A 74 -8.07 -10.80 4.66
N ARG A 75 -7.53 -10.86 5.88
CA ARG A 75 -6.19 -11.37 6.18
C ARG A 75 -6.04 -12.89 6.22
N SER A 76 -7.13 -13.64 6.04
CA SER A 76 -7.10 -15.12 5.99
C SER A 76 -6.42 -15.65 4.73
N THR A 77 -6.49 -14.91 3.62
CA THR A 77 -5.78 -15.25 2.38
C THR A 77 -4.38 -14.64 2.43
N LYS A 78 -3.35 -15.48 2.39
CA LYS A 78 -1.96 -15.05 2.30
C LYS A 78 -1.54 -14.90 0.84
N VAL A 79 -0.98 -13.74 0.51
CA VAL A 79 -0.39 -13.45 -0.81
C VAL A 79 1.08 -13.15 -0.57
N GLN A 80 1.97 -13.79 -1.33
CA GLN A 80 3.39 -13.46 -1.27
C GLN A 80 3.62 -12.07 -1.87
N ALA A 81 4.38 -11.24 -1.17
CA ALA A 81 4.76 -9.94 -1.71
C ALA A 81 5.63 -10.13 -2.96
N PRO A 82 5.41 -9.33 -4.02
CA PRO A 82 6.29 -9.37 -5.19
C PRO A 82 7.68 -8.85 -4.82
N ASP A 83 8.70 -9.32 -5.54
CA ASP A 83 10.12 -9.03 -5.23
C ASP A 83 10.42 -7.52 -5.06
N PHE A 84 9.81 -6.67 -5.89
CA PHE A 84 10.02 -5.22 -5.84
C PHE A 84 9.44 -4.54 -4.57
N ALA A 85 8.53 -5.21 -3.87
CA ALA A 85 7.89 -4.73 -2.65
C ALA A 85 8.26 -5.57 -1.44
N ASN A 86 9.28 -6.42 -1.54
CA ASN A 86 9.82 -7.13 -0.39
C ASN A 86 10.66 -6.14 0.45
N PRO A 87 10.35 -5.93 1.73
CA PRO A 87 11.06 -4.97 2.56
C PRO A 87 12.48 -5.44 2.92
N SER A 88 13.39 -4.49 3.21
CA SER A 88 14.75 -4.80 3.62
C SER A 88 14.85 -5.02 5.13
N ASP A 89 15.93 -5.67 5.57
CA ASP A 89 16.28 -5.78 6.99
C ASP A 89 17.09 -4.56 7.50
N ASP A 90 17.31 -3.54 6.67
CA ASP A 90 18.04 -2.33 7.07
C ASP A 90 17.26 -1.55 8.12
N PHE A 91 18.00 -0.85 8.98
CA PHE A 91 17.41 0.08 9.94
C PHE A 91 16.83 1.30 9.22
N ALA A 92 15.66 1.78 9.65
CA ALA A 92 15.10 3.06 9.22
C ALA A 92 14.44 3.79 10.39
N THR A 93 14.40 5.12 10.31
CA THR A 93 13.67 5.95 11.27
C THR A 93 12.20 6.10 10.88
N LEU A 94 11.35 6.39 11.86
CA LEU A 94 9.93 6.65 11.61
C LEU A 94 9.73 7.84 10.65
N ASP A 95 10.54 8.89 10.79
CA ASP A 95 10.44 10.09 9.96
C ASP A 95 10.77 9.79 8.49
N GLU A 96 11.84 9.03 8.21
CA GLU A 96 12.17 8.60 6.85
C GLU A 96 11.04 7.77 6.20
N LEU A 97 10.43 6.86 6.96
CA LEU A 97 9.33 6.03 6.45
C LEU A 97 8.07 6.87 6.19
N LYS A 98 7.73 7.79 7.10
CA LYS A 98 6.61 8.73 6.93
C LYS A 98 6.81 9.64 5.72
N GLU A 99 8.04 10.10 5.49
CA GLU A 99 8.38 10.90 4.32
C GLU A 99 8.17 10.09 3.03
N LYS A 100 8.71 8.87 2.94
CA LYS A 100 8.54 8.01 1.76
C LYS A 100 7.08 7.66 1.49
N LEU A 101 6.32 7.31 2.52
CA LEU A 101 4.87 7.08 2.40
C LEU A 101 4.15 8.33 1.89
N SER A 102 4.49 9.51 2.42
CA SER A 102 3.87 10.77 1.98
C SER A 102 4.18 11.07 0.51
N GLN A 103 5.42 10.84 0.08
CA GLN A 103 5.83 11.01 -1.32
C GLN A 103 5.05 10.10 -2.28
N THR A 104 4.87 8.82 -1.95
CA THR A 104 4.14 7.88 -2.82
C THR A 104 2.65 8.20 -2.85
N HIS A 105 2.09 8.66 -1.74
CA HIS A 105 0.69 9.05 -1.64
C HIS A 105 0.40 10.36 -2.37
N GLU A 106 1.34 11.31 -2.36
CA GLU A 106 1.25 12.52 -3.18
C GLU A 106 1.29 12.17 -4.67
N ALA A 107 2.17 11.26 -5.08
CA ALA A 107 2.23 10.79 -6.48
C ALA A 107 0.92 10.12 -6.91
N LEU A 108 0.33 9.26 -6.07
CA LEU A 108 -0.96 8.63 -6.34
C LEU A 108 -2.10 9.66 -6.35
N SER A 109 -2.09 10.61 -5.42
CA SER A 109 -3.06 11.71 -5.34
C SER A 109 -3.02 12.57 -6.60
N ALA A 110 -1.84 12.91 -7.09
CA ALA A 110 -1.66 13.69 -8.30
C ALA A 110 -2.28 12.98 -9.51
N ILE A 111 -2.13 11.65 -9.64
CA ILE A 111 -2.80 10.87 -10.68
C ILE A 111 -4.32 10.99 -10.52
N ALA A 112 -4.83 10.76 -9.31
CA ALA A 112 -6.27 10.75 -9.04
C ALA A 112 -6.96 12.09 -9.29
N TYR A 113 -6.28 13.21 -9.05
CA TYR A 113 -6.85 14.55 -9.24
C TYR A 113 -6.66 15.11 -10.66
N ASN A 114 -5.58 14.72 -11.35
CA ASN A 114 -5.26 15.27 -12.67
C ASN A 114 -5.70 14.38 -13.83
N THR A 115 -6.20 13.17 -13.55
CA THR A 115 -6.64 12.23 -14.60
C THR A 115 -8.16 12.04 -14.54
N PRO A 116 -8.89 12.31 -15.63
CA PRO A 116 -10.33 12.01 -15.70
C PRO A 116 -10.63 10.52 -15.45
N SER A 117 -11.74 10.25 -14.78
CA SER A 117 -12.13 8.89 -14.38
C SER A 117 -12.37 7.96 -15.58
N ASP A 118 -12.95 8.48 -16.65
CA ASP A 118 -13.17 7.75 -17.91
C ASP A 118 -11.85 7.33 -18.56
N ILE A 119 -10.81 8.17 -18.52
CA ILE A 119 -9.46 7.83 -19.00
C ILE A 119 -8.81 6.76 -18.13
N LEU A 120 -8.97 6.82 -16.80
CA LEU A 120 -8.49 5.76 -15.91
C LEU A 120 -9.21 4.42 -16.15
N ARG A 121 -10.49 4.48 -16.54
CA ARG A 121 -11.32 3.28 -16.79
C ARG A 121 -11.13 2.69 -18.19
N SER A 122 -10.54 3.42 -19.13
CA SER A 122 -10.27 2.90 -20.47
C SER A 122 -9.10 1.92 -20.51
N LYS A 123 -8.32 1.81 -19.42
CA LYS A 123 -7.13 0.97 -19.32
C LYS A 123 -7.17 0.09 -18.08
N SER A 124 -6.37 -0.98 -18.10
CA SER A 124 -6.26 -1.93 -17.00
C SER A 124 -4.85 -2.53 -16.93
N TYR A 125 -4.53 -3.16 -15.80
CA TYR A 125 -3.35 -4.03 -15.66
C TYR A 125 -3.62 -5.13 -14.62
N PRO A 126 -2.87 -6.25 -14.67
CA PRO A 126 -3.18 -7.42 -13.88
C PRO A 126 -2.89 -7.23 -12.39
N HIS A 127 -3.84 -7.63 -11.55
CA HIS A 127 -3.66 -7.86 -10.13
C HIS A 127 -3.49 -9.38 -9.85
N PRO A 128 -2.59 -9.81 -8.94
CA PRO A 128 -2.32 -11.23 -8.69
C PRO A 128 -3.54 -12.10 -8.34
N VAL A 129 -4.49 -11.55 -7.58
CA VAL A 129 -5.73 -12.23 -7.16
C VAL A 129 -6.94 -11.90 -8.05
N PHE A 130 -7.21 -10.62 -8.30
CA PHE A 130 -8.43 -10.19 -9.02
C PHE A 130 -8.36 -10.29 -10.55
N GLY A 131 -7.19 -10.65 -11.11
CA GLY A 131 -6.93 -10.59 -12.54
C GLY A 131 -6.84 -9.14 -13.03
N ASP A 132 -7.17 -8.89 -14.30
CA ASP A 132 -7.12 -7.53 -14.85
C ASP A 132 -8.05 -6.58 -14.10
N MET A 133 -7.46 -5.51 -13.57
CA MET A 133 -8.15 -4.45 -12.84
C MET A 133 -8.01 -3.14 -13.58
N ASN A 134 -9.11 -2.40 -13.71
CA ASN A 134 -9.08 -1.07 -14.30
C ASN A 134 -8.24 -0.10 -13.45
N LEU A 135 -7.58 0.89 -14.08
CA LEU A 135 -6.66 1.79 -13.35
C LEU A 135 -7.38 2.59 -12.25
N SER A 136 -8.67 2.90 -12.46
CA SER A 136 -9.46 3.65 -11.48
C SER A 136 -9.62 2.89 -10.15
N GLN A 137 -9.65 1.55 -10.17
CA GLN A 137 -9.75 0.71 -8.98
C GLN A 137 -8.43 0.51 -8.26
N TRP A 138 -7.29 0.64 -8.94
CA TRP A 138 -5.98 0.55 -8.29
C TRP A 138 -5.74 1.66 -7.26
N ILE A 139 -6.35 2.83 -7.45
CA ILE A 139 -6.29 3.94 -6.48
C ILE A 139 -6.95 3.53 -5.15
N PRO A 140 -8.26 3.25 -5.05
CA PRO A 140 -8.86 2.82 -3.79
C PRO A 140 -8.33 1.46 -3.29
N PHE A 141 -7.78 0.61 -4.17
CA PHE A 141 -7.11 -0.62 -3.74
C PHE A 141 -5.93 -0.36 -2.79
N THR A 142 -5.11 0.69 -3.03
CA THR A 142 -4.00 1.00 -2.11
C THR A 142 -4.50 1.29 -0.69
N ALA A 143 -5.69 1.88 -0.55
CA ALA A 143 -6.31 2.12 0.75
C ALA A 143 -6.69 0.80 1.46
N TYR A 144 -7.37 -0.12 0.76
CA TYR A 144 -7.74 -1.41 1.35
C TYR A 144 -6.52 -2.26 1.72
N HIS A 145 -5.47 -2.18 0.88
CA HIS A 145 -4.19 -2.81 1.15
C HIS A 145 -3.51 -2.19 2.38
N GLU A 146 -3.51 -0.87 2.49
CA GLU A 146 -2.97 -0.17 3.66
C GLU A 146 -3.73 -0.52 4.94
N MET A 147 -5.06 -0.49 4.92
CA MET A 147 -5.90 -0.91 6.05
C MET A 147 -5.58 -2.34 6.51
N ARG A 148 -5.38 -3.27 5.57
CA ARG A 148 -4.97 -4.64 5.86
C ARG A 148 -3.63 -4.68 6.63
N HIS A 149 -2.66 -3.86 6.21
CA HIS A 149 -1.35 -3.82 6.84
C HIS A 149 -1.30 -3.01 8.13
N THR A 150 -2.21 -2.04 8.32
CA THR A 150 -2.45 -1.40 9.62
C THR A 150 -2.88 -2.43 10.66
N GLU A 151 -3.74 -3.39 10.32
CA GLU A 151 -4.09 -4.49 11.22
C GLU A 151 -2.91 -5.44 11.50
N GLN A 152 -2.02 -5.65 10.52
CA GLN A 152 -0.78 -6.38 10.77
C GLN A 152 0.14 -5.64 11.76
N ILE A 153 0.22 -4.31 11.69
CA ILE A 153 0.99 -3.51 12.65
C ILE A 153 0.44 -3.66 14.06
N LYS A 154 -0.88 -3.62 14.23
CA LYS A 154 -1.54 -3.83 15.55
C LYS A 154 -1.19 -5.20 16.14
N GLU A 155 -1.19 -6.25 15.33
CA GLU A 155 -0.78 -7.59 15.78
C GLU A 155 0.70 -7.65 16.19
N VAL A 156 1.58 -6.96 15.45
CA VAL A 156 3.00 -6.88 15.80
C VAL A 156 3.17 -6.13 17.14
N LYS A 157 2.46 -5.02 17.33
CA LYS A 157 2.44 -4.27 18.61
C LYS A 157 1.99 -5.16 19.77
N GLU A 158 0.88 -5.88 19.59
CA GLU A 158 0.34 -6.79 20.61
C GLU A 158 1.36 -7.89 20.98
N LYS A 159 1.98 -8.53 19.98
CA LYS A 159 3.00 -9.58 20.22
C LYS A 159 4.24 -9.06 20.93
N LEU A 160 4.63 -7.82 20.67
CA LEU A 160 5.83 -7.21 21.24
C LEU A 160 5.56 -6.45 22.55
N GLY A 161 4.30 -6.28 22.93
CA GLY A 161 3.89 -5.54 24.13
C GLY A 161 4.05 -4.03 24.00
N PHE A 162 3.91 -3.49 22.79
CA PHE A 162 3.91 -2.05 22.53
C PHE A 162 2.50 -1.48 22.70
N ASN A 163 2.38 -0.29 23.29
CA ASN A 163 1.11 0.43 23.39
C ASN A 163 0.85 1.26 22.12
#